data_AF-A0A0L6Z6F1-F1
#
_entry.id   AF-A0A0L6Z6F1-F1
#
_cell.length_a   1.000
_cell.length_b   1.000
_cell.length_c   1.000
_cell.angle_alpha   90.00
_cell.angle_beta   90.00
_cell.angle_gamma   90.00
#
_symmetry.space_group_name_H-M   'P 1'
#
loop_
_entity.id
_entity.type
_entity.pdbx_description
1 polymer ?
#
loop_
_entity_poly.entity_id
_entity_poly.type
_entity_poly.pdbx_seq_one_letter_code
_entity_poly.pdbx_strand_id
1 'polypeptide(L)' 'MRVINLFGGYFLALIIIDFLLLGLLDANEFRKKGQFNVEKKAKLVGRVLIIIGVVLFIARFSMK' A
#
# COMPACT_ATOMS: atom_id res chain seq x y z
N MET A 1 -18.80 -12.34 -6.00
CA MET A 1 -19.04 -11.36 -4.92
C MET A 1 -18.49 -11.74 -3.53
N ARG A 2 -17.92 -12.94 -3.28
CA ARG A 2 -17.31 -13.26 -1.96
C ARG A 2 -15.94 -12.61 -1.72
N VAL A 3 -15.13 -12.45 -2.79
CA VAL A 3 -13.77 -11.91 -2.70
C VAL A 3 -13.76 -10.44 -2.23
N ILE A 4 -14.77 -9.66 -2.62
CA ILE A 4 -14.88 -8.24 -2.22
C ILE A 4 -15.11 -8.09 -0.71
N ASN A 5 -15.67 -9.11 -0.06
CA ASN A 5 -15.89 -9.08 1.38
C ASN A 5 -14.60 -9.26 2.20
N LEU A 6 -13.49 -9.69 1.57
CA LEU A 6 -12.17 -9.75 2.18
C LEU A 6 -11.57 -8.35 2.38
N PHE A 7 -11.99 -7.36 1.57
CA PHE A 7 -11.45 -5.99 1.58
C PHE A 7 -12.06 -5.11 2.68
N GLY A 8 -12.09 -5.63 3.90
CA GLY A 8 -12.64 -4.92 5.06
C GLY A 8 -11.66 -4.05 5.83
N GLY A 9 -12.12 -3.54 6.97
CA GLY A 9 -11.26 -2.73 7.86
C GLY A 9 -9.96 -3.45 8.23
N TYR A 10 -10.00 -4.79 8.35
CA TYR A 10 -8.82 -5.62 8.57
C TYR A 10 -7.84 -5.61 7.40
N PHE A 11 -8.33 -5.71 6.16
CA PHE A 11 -7.51 -5.59 4.95
C PHE A 11 -6.91 -4.19 4.80
N LEU A 12 -7.69 -3.16 5.12
CA LEU A 12 -7.21 -1.77 5.08
C LEU A 12 -6.11 -1.55 6.12
N ALA A 13 -6.25 -2.10 7.33
CA ALA A 13 -5.21 -2.06 8.36
C ALA A 13 -3.93 -2.79 7.92
N LEU A 14 -4.06 -3.98 7.33
CA LEU A 14 -2.93 -4.75 6.79
C LEU A 14 -2.20 -4.00 5.68
N ILE A 15 -2.92 -3.41 4.72
CA ILE A 15 -2.31 -2.61 3.65
C ILE A 15 -1.56 -1.40 4.21
N ILE A 16 -2.11 -0.72 5.21
CA ILE A 16 -1.43 0.43 5.83
C ILE A 16 -0.13 -0.01 6.53
N ILE A 17 -0.16 -1.12 7.27
CA ILE A 17 0.99 -1.65 7.99
C ILE A 17 2.06 -2.14 7.02
N ASP A 18 1.69 -2.98 6.05
CA ASP A 18 2.61 -3.46 5.02
C ASP A 18 3.23 -2.30 4.26
N PHE A 19 2.43 -1.28 3.93
CA PHE A 19 2.94 -0.10 3.25
C PHE A 19 3.90 0.74 4.09
N LEU A 20 3.60 0.93 5.38
CA LEU A 20 4.50 1.63 6.31
C LEU A 20 5.82 0.88 6.44
N LEU A 21 5.77 -0.44 6.58
CA LEU A 21 6.96 -1.27 6.75
C LEU A 21 7.77 -1.34 5.45
N LEU A 22 7.18 -1.75 4.33
CA LEU A 22 7.87 -1.84 3.03
C LEU A 22 8.36 -0.47 2.56
N GLY A 23 7.49 0.55 2.62
CA GLY A 23 7.82 1.89 2.18
C GLY A 23 8.95 2.54 2.98
N LEU A 24 9.04 2.28 4.29
CA LEU A 24 10.12 2.81 5.13
C LEU A 24 11.39 1.96 5.07
N LEU A 25 11.28 0.63 5.03
CA LEU A 25 12.42 -0.28 4.99
C LEU A 25 13.12 -0.20 3.63
N ASP A 26 12.38 -0.33 2.52
CA ASP A 26 12.95 -0.27 1.17
C ASP A 26 13.50 1.12 0.88
N ALA A 27 12.76 2.19 1.22
CA ALA A 27 13.25 3.54 0.98
C ALA A 27 14.51 3.86 1.81
N ASN A 28 14.60 3.39 3.06
CA ASN A 28 15.81 3.58 3.87
C ASN A 28 16.99 2.77 3.32
N GLU A 29 16.75 1.58 2.79
CA GLU A 29 17.80 0.76 2.21
C GLU A 29 18.33 1.35 0.90
N PHE A 30 17.45 1.80 0.00
CA PHE A 30 17.86 2.49 -1.23
C PHE A 30 18.56 3.82 -0.95
N ARG A 31 18.11 4.56 0.07
CA ARG A 31 18.77 5.79 0.52
C ARG A 31 20.17 5.51 1.08
N LYS A 32 20.35 4.44 1.87
CA LYS A 32 21.68 4.02 2.37
C LYS A 32 22.63 3.61 1.23
N LYS A 33 22.11 3.04 0.15
CA LYS A 33 22.88 2.66 -1.04
C LYS A 33 23.12 3.82 -2.02
N GLY A 34 22.67 5.04 -1.71
CA GLY A 34 22.77 6.21 -2.60
C GLY A 34 21.91 6.14 -3.86
N GLN A 35 20.94 5.20 -3.90
CA GLN A 35 20.09 4.92 -5.06
C GLN A 35 18.79 5.73 -5.01
N PHE A 36 18.90 7.06 -5.08
CA PHE A 36 17.77 8.00 -4.92
C PHE A 36 16.66 7.82 -5.97
N ASN A 37 17.00 7.38 -7.19
CA ASN A 37 15.99 7.08 -8.23
C ASN A 37 15.13 5.88 -7.86
N VAL A 38 15.72 4.86 -7.23
CA VAL A 38 14.99 3.66 -6.80
C VAL A 38 14.16 3.97 -5.56
N GLU A 39 14.68 4.79 -4.64
CA GLU A 39 13.94 5.32 -3.49
C GLU A 39 12.65 6.04 -3.93
N LYS A 40 12.75 6.95 -4.92
CA LYS A 40 11.57 7.64 -5.47
C LYS A 40 10.56 6.68 -6.08
N LYS A 41 11.02 5.68 -6.83
CA LYS A 41 10.14 4.66 -7.43
C LYS A 41 9.46 3.81 -6.36
N ALA A 42 10.18 3.36 -5.33
CA ALA A 42 9.62 2.60 -4.22
C ALA A 42 8.53 3.41 -3.47
N LYS A 43 8.79 4.69 -3.18
CA LYS A 43 7.78 5.59 -2.59
C LYS A 43 6.56 5.80 -3.49
N LEU A 44 6.73 5.78 -4.81
CA LEU A 44 5.65 5.96 -5.77
C LEU A 44 4.79 4.71 -5.90
N VAL A 45 5.40 3.53 -6.09
CA VAL A 45 4.73 2.22 -6.10
C VAL A 45 3.91 2.05 -4.82
N GLY A 46 4.53 2.43 -3.71
CA GLY A 46 3.90 2.52 -2.42
C GLY A 46 2.61 3.33 -2.36
N ARG A 47 2.67 4.59 -2.81
CA ARG A 47 1.51 5.47 -2.88
C ARG A 47 0.40 4.90 -3.76
N VAL A 48 0.77 4.28 -4.88
CA VAL A 48 -0.20 3.65 -5.81
C VAL A 48 -0.92 2.48 -5.15
N LEU A 49 -0.21 1.64 -4.39
CA LEU A 49 -0.80 0.54 -3.63
C LEU A 49 -1.80 1.00 -2.57
N ILE A 50 -1.51 2.11 -1.85
CA ILE A 50 -2.49 2.71 -0.93
C ILE A 50 -3.75 3.10 -1.69
N ILE A 51 -3.60 3.82 -2.81
CA ILE A 51 -4.75 4.29 -3.60
C ILE A 51 -5.61 3.12 -4.02
N ILE A 52 -5.00 2.03 -4.51
CA ILE A 52 -5.71 0.80 -4.89
C ILE A 52 -6.43 0.18 -3.68
N GLY A 53 -5.75 0.08 -2.52
CA GLY A 53 -6.34 -0.46 -1.30
C GLY A 53 -7.54 0.35 -0.80
N VAL A 54 -7.46 1.68 -0.85
CA VAL A 54 -8.55 2.60 -0.49
C VAL A 54 -9.72 2.47 -1.48
N VAL A 55 -9.44 2.41 -2.78
CA VAL A 55 -10.48 2.21 -3.81
C VAL A 55 -11.21 0.88 -3.61
N LEU A 56 -10.48 -0.21 -3.32
CA LEU A 56 -11.07 -1.52 -3.04
C LEU A 56 -11.95 -1.51 -1.78
N PHE A 57 -11.55 -0.77 -0.75
CA PHE A 57 -12.36 -0.60 0.47
C PHE A 57 -13.65 0.19 0.21
N ILE A 58 -13.56 1.29 -0.54
CA ILE A 58 -14.74 2.08 -0.92
C ILE A 58 -15.68 1.25 -1.81
N ALA A 59 -15.13 0.50 -2.78
CA ALA A 59 -15.90 -0.40 -3.64
C ALA A 59 -16.63 -1.47 -2.82
N ARG A 60 -16.02 -2.02 -1.76
CA ARG A 60 -16.70 -2.91 -0.82
C ARG A 60 -17.84 -2.20 -0.10
N PHE A 61 -17.61 -0.99 0.42
CA PHE A 61 -18.62 -0.24 1.16
C PHE A 61 -19.84 0.11 0.28
N SER A 62 -19.61 0.44 -1.00
CA SER A 62 -20.66 0.74 -1.97
C SER A 62 -21.44 -0.48 -2.47
N MET A 63 -20.91 -1.69 -2.33
CA MET A 63 -21.59 -2.95 -2.70
C MET A 63 -22.33 -3.61 -1.52
N LYS A 64 -22.29 -3.00 -0.34
CA LYS A 64 -22.92 -3.48 0.89
C LYS A 64 -24.29 -2.84 1.06
#